data_AF-A0A1V4KN66-F1
#
_entry.id   AF-A0A1V4KN66-F1
#
_cell.length_a   1.000
_cell.length_b   1.000
_cell.length_c   1.000
_cell.angle_alpha   90.00
_cell.angle_beta   90.00
_cell.angle_gamma   90.00
#
_symmetry.space_group_name_H-M   'P 1'
#
loop_
_entity.id
_entity.type
_entity.pdbx_description
1 polymer ?
#
loop_
_entity_poly.entity_id
_entity_poly.type
_entity_poly.pdbx_seq_one_letter_code
_entity_poly.pdbx_strand_id
1 'polypeptide(L)'
;MSHCPHCPLYPIVTFAVTLAVSPLAELGDVLEVTANASSHNGVTGTRGHRATIPVKVGVTVVVASSPDSTKFITISKGEDRANVTHRYQVKLLGGRDT
;
A
#
# COMPACT_ATOMS: atom_id res chain seq x y z
N MET A 1 34.76 28.19 -29.15
CA MET A 1 34.66 27.45 -27.87
C MET A 1 34.43 28.46 -26.75
N SER A 2 33.18 28.66 -26.36
CA SER A 2 32.78 29.64 -25.33
C SER A 2 32.91 29.03 -23.94
N HIS A 3 33.93 29.45 -23.19
CA HIS A 3 34.04 29.21 -21.75
C HIS A 3 32.96 30.00 -21.01
N CYS A 4 32.16 29.35 -20.17
CA CYS A 4 31.25 30.02 -19.25
C CYS A 4 31.92 30.08 -17.86
N PRO A 5 32.38 31.26 -17.39
CA PRO A 5 33.20 31.39 -16.19
C PRO A 5 32.40 31.38 -14.87
N HIS A 6 31.07 31.17 -14.93
CA HIS A 6 30.17 31.27 -13.78
C HIS A 6 29.17 30.11 -13.66
N CYS A 7 29.53 28.90 -14.10
CA CYS A 7 28.86 27.71 -13.57
C CYS A 7 29.54 27.37 -12.23
N PRO A 8 28.93 27.67 -11.07
CA PRO A 8 29.51 27.22 -9.83
C PRO A 8 29.51 25.70 -9.85
N LEU A 9 30.71 25.12 -9.86
CA LEU A 9 30.94 23.69 -9.68
C LEU A 9 30.70 23.36 -8.20
N TYR A 10 29.45 23.43 -7.76
CA TYR A 10 29.10 22.89 -6.46
C TYR A 10 29.20 21.37 -6.53
N PRO A 11 29.98 20.71 -5.64
CA PRO A 11 29.97 19.26 -5.57
C PRO A 11 28.58 18.80 -5.16
N ILE A 12 27.96 17.96 -6.00
CA ILE A 12 26.69 17.30 -5.71
C ILE A 12 27.01 15.90 -5.18
N VAL A 13 26.45 15.56 -4.03
CA VAL A 13 26.52 14.20 -3.47
C VAL A 13 25.13 13.58 -3.56
N THR A 14 25.05 12.44 -4.23
CA THR A 14 23.82 11.65 -4.36
C THR A 14 24.02 10.33 -3.64
N PHE A 15 23.09 9.96 -2.77
CA PHE A 15 23.06 8.67 -2.09
C PHE A 15 21.64 8.10 -2.09
N ALA A 16 21.55 6.77 -2.01
CA ALA A 16 20.28 6.07 -1.87
C ALA A 16 20.08 5.67 -0.40
N VAL A 17 18.86 5.82 0.09
CA VAL A 17 18.45 5.37 1.42
C VAL A 17 17.36 4.32 1.25
N THR A 18 17.56 3.15 1.85
CA THR A 18 16.56 2.09 1.89
C THR A 18 16.00 1.99 3.30
N LEU A 19 14.68 2.16 3.43
CA LEU A 19 13.96 2.04 4.69
C LEU A 19 13.11 0.76 4.62
N ALA A 20 13.38 -0.19 5.52
CA ALA A 20 12.52 -1.36 5.67
C ALA A 20 11.23 -0.96 6.40
N VAL A 21 10.08 -1.28 5.79
CA VAL A 21 8.77 -1.04 6.39
C VAL A 21 8.22 -2.36 6.90
N SER A 22 7.86 -2.41 8.19
CA SER A 22 7.21 -3.59 8.76
C SER A 22 5.85 -3.84 8.07
N PRO A 23 5.50 -5.09 7.73
CA PRO A 23 4.17 -5.41 7.20
C PRO A 23 3.05 -5.08 8.21
N LEU A 24 3.38 -4.91 9.49
CA LEU A 24 2.46 -4.53 10.56
C LEU A 24 2.50 -3.03 10.90
N ALA A 25 3.27 -2.19 10.19
CA ALA A 25 3.40 -0.76 10.48
C ALA A 25 2.11 0.04 10.19
N GLU A 26 1.59 0.73 11.20
CA GLU A 26 0.40 1.59 11.09
C GLU A 26 0.79 2.98 10.57
N LEU A 27 0.86 3.12 9.24
CA LEU A 27 1.35 4.36 8.60
C LEU A 27 0.23 5.33 8.18
N GLY A 28 -1.04 4.96 8.35
CA GLY A 28 -2.17 5.72 7.79
C GLY A 28 -2.19 5.70 6.26
N ASP A 29 -2.69 6.78 5.64
CA ASP A 29 -2.86 6.87 4.18
C ASP A 29 -1.63 7.45 3.44
N VAL A 30 -0.76 8.14 4.16
CA VAL A 30 0.39 8.85 3.58
C VAL A 30 1.61 8.71 4.48
N LEU A 31 2.71 8.23 3.90
CA LEU A 31 4.03 8.26 4.52
C LEU A 31 4.75 9.54 4.08
N GLU A 32 5.08 10.40 5.03
CA GLU A 32 5.90 11.59 4.79
C GLU A 32 7.38 11.31 5.08
N VAL A 33 8.25 11.61 4.11
CA VAL A 33 9.70 11.51 4.24
C VAL A 33 10.29 12.91 4.16
N THR A 34 10.98 13.33 5.23
CA THR A 34 11.67 14.61 5.29
C THR A 34 13.18 14.39 5.38
N ALA A 35 13.93 15.01 4.47
CA ALA A 35 15.38 14.98 4.42
C ALA A 35 15.94 16.39 4.67
N ASN A 36 16.72 16.54 5.74
CA ASN A 36 17.29 17.81 6.17
C ASN A 36 18.81 17.80 6.02
N ALA A 37 19.37 18.84 5.40
CA ALA A 37 20.81 19.05 5.31
C ALA A 37 21.23 20.29 6.11
N SER A 38 22.30 20.16 6.88
CA SER A 38 22.89 21.22 7.69
C SER A 38 24.42 21.24 7.55
N SER A 39 25.04 22.37 7.84
CA SER A 39 26.50 22.54 7.86
C SER A 39 26.95 23.22 9.15
N HIS A 40 28.19 22.98 9.57
CA HIS A 40 28.79 23.62 10.75
C HIS A 40 29.25 25.07 10.48
N ASN A 41 28.89 25.67 9.34
CA ASN A 41 29.39 26.99 8.92
C ASN A 41 28.62 28.17 9.52
N GLY A 42 27.82 27.96 10.57
CA GLY A 42 27.14 29.03 11.32
C GLY A 42 26.00 29.75 10.59
N VAL A 43 25.68 29.40 9.34
CA VAL A 43 24.54 29.94 8.60
C VAL A 43 23.25 29.24 9.08
N THR A 44 22.29 30.02 9.58
CA THR A 44 20.99 29.53 10.03
C THR A 44 20.13 29.20 8.81
N GLY A 45 20.04 27.92 8.45
CA GLY A 45 19.19 27.48 7.35
C GLY A 45 19.36 26.00 7.05
N THR A 46 18.55 25.17 7.69
CA THR A 46 18.38 23.77 7.27
C THR A 46 17.65 23.78 5.93
N ARG A 47 18.26 23.26 4.87
CA ARG A 47 17.54 23.00 3.61
C ARG A 47 16.90 21.62 3.73
N GLY A 48 15.58 21.61 3.75
CA GLY A 48 14.77 20.40 3.84
C GLY A 48 14.08 20.10 2.52
N HIS A 49 14.03 18.83 2.14
CA HIS A 49 13.11 18.33 1.13
C HIS A 49 12.10 17.40 1.78
N ARG A 50 10.86 17.46 1.28
CA ARG A 50 9.76 16.61 1.72
C ARG A 50 9.20 15.85 0.53
N ALA A 51 8.93 14.58 0.73
CA ALA A 51 8.22 13.72 -0.20
C ALA A 51 7.08 13.01 0.52
N THR A 52 5.94 12.88 -0.15
CA THR A 52 4.78 12.14 0.34
C THR A 52 4.60 10.90 -0.52
N ILE A 53 4.48 9.74 0.12
CA ILE A 53 4.30 8.45 -0.53
C ILE A 53 2.91 7.94 -0.12
N PRO A 54 1.98 7.72 -1.07
CA PRO A 54 0.69 7.12 -0.76
C PRO A 54 0.88 5.71 -0.21
N VAL A 55 0.27 5.43 0.94
CA VAL A 55 0.27 4.11 1.55
C VAL A 55 -0.96 3.36 1.08
N LYS A 56 -0.78 2.11 0.66
CA LYS A 56 -1.88 1.19 0.33
C LYS A 56 -1.71 -0.08 1.13
N VAL A 57 -2.82 -0.60 1.65
CA VAL A 57 -2.83 -1.89 2.33
C VAL A 57 -3.08 -2.98 1.28
N GLY A 58 -2.15 -3.92 1.20
CA GLY A 58 -2.36 -5.15 0.43
C GLY A 58 -3.24 -6.10 1.24
N VAL A 59 -4.43 -6.42 0.74
CA VAL A 59 -5.30 -7.46 1.31
C VAL A 59 -5.62 -8.50 0.23
N THR A 60 -5.63 -9.77 0.62
CA THR A 60 -6.11 -10.84 -0.27
C THR A 60 -7.42 -11.39 0.28
N VAL A 61 -8.47 -11.33 -0.52
CA VAL A 61 -9.79 -11.85 -0.15
C VAL A 61 -10.06 -13.10 -0.96
N VAL A 62 -10.38 -14.20 -0.28
CA VAL A 62 -10.82 -15.45 -0.91
C VAL A 62 -12.29 -15.67 -0.61
N VAL A 63 -13.06 -15.89 -1.67
CA VAL A 63 -14.49 -16.21 -1.58
C VAL A 63 -14.69 -17.60 -2.17
N ALA A 64 -15.29 -18.50 -1.39
CA ALA A 64 -15.55 -19.86 -1.81
C ALA A 64 -17.00 -20.25 -1.54
N SER A 65 -17.58 -21.10 -2.39
CA SER A 65 -18.89 -21.69 -2.12
C SER A 65 -18.80 -22.64 -0.92
N SER A 66 -19.76 -22.53 -0.02
CA SER A 66 -19.89 -23.43 1.13
C SER A 66 -20.43 -24.78 0.67
N PRO A 67 -19.92 -25.90 1.20
CA PRO A 67 -20.47 -27.23 0.94
C PRO A 67 -21.94 -27.38 1.36
N ASP A 68 -22.42 -26.52 2.28
CA ASP A 68 -23.80 -26.49 2.77
C ASP A 68 -24.80 -25.87 1.79
N SER A 69 -24.32 -25.36 0.64
CA SER A 69 -25.21 -24.80 -0.38
C SER A 69 -26.09 -25.90 -1.00
N THR A 70 -27.30 -25.54 -1.39
CA THR A 70 -28.19 -26.43 -2.16
C THR A 70 -27.50 -26.84 -3.45
N LYS A 71 -27.22 -28.16 -3.59
CA LYS A 71 -26.56 -28.71 -4.80
C LYS A 71 -27.56 -29.15 -5.85
N PHE A 72 -28.66 -29.73 -5.39
CA PHE A 72 -29.70 -30.28 -6.24
C PHE A 72 -31.06 -29.96 -5.64
N ILE A 73 -32.05 -29.82 -6.51
CA ILE A 73 -33.46 -29.75 -6.15
C ILE A 73 -34.19 -30.83 -6.95
N THR A 74 -35.14 -31.50 -6.30
CA THR A 74 -36.05 -32.43 -6.97
C THR A 74 -37.41 -31.73 -7.06
N ILE A 75 -37.94 -31.60 -8.27
CA ILE A 75 -39.22 -30.93 -8.52
C ILE A 75 -40.23 -31.98 -8.97
N SER A 76 -41.36 -32.06 -8.27
CA SER A 76 -42.45 -32.98 -8.62
C SER A 76 -43.44 -32.34 -9.60
N LYS A 77 -44.23 -33.17 -10.29
CA LYS A 77 -45.23 -32.67 -11.24
C LYS A 77 -46.31 -31.87 -10.49
N GLY A 78 -46.43 -30.59 -10.81
CA GLY A 78 -47.35 -29.65 -10.14
C GLY A 78 -46.68 -28.72 -9.12
N GLU A 79 -45.38 -28.89 -8.89
CA GLU A 79 -44.57 -28.01 -8.05
C GLU A 79 -43.93 -26.92 -8.92
N ASP A 80 -44.14 -25.65 -8.57
CA ASP A 80 -43.71 -24.48 -9.36
C ASP A 80 -42.55 -23.70 -8.70
N ARG A 81 -42.18 -24.06 -7.46
CA ARG A 81 -41.17 -23.37 -6.67
C ARG A 81 -40.36 -24.33 -5.81
N ALA A 82 -39.07 -24.06 -5.67
CA ALA A 82 -38.18 -24.74 -4.74
C ALA A 82 -37.28 -23.71 -4.06
N ASN A 83 -37.02 -23.90 -2.77
CA ASN A 83 -36.11 -23.05 -2.01
C ASN A 83 -34.67 -23.47 -2.28
N VAL A 84 -33.84 -22.50 -2.68
CA VAL A 84 -32.42 -22.70 -2.96
C VAL A 84 -31.62 -21.79 -2.04
N THR A 85 -30.66 -22.37 -1.31
CA THR A 85 -29.76 -21.62 -0.43
C THR A 85 -28.35 -21.68 -0.99
N HIS A 86 -27.77 -20.52 -1.29
CA HIS A 86 -26.36 -20.40 -1.63
C HIS A 86 -25.63 -19.78 -0.44
N ARG A 87 -24.62 -20.48 0.06
CA ARG A 87 -23.80 -20.01 1.17
C ARG A 87 -22.37 -19.88 0.70
N TYR A 88 -21.71 -18.81 1.10
CA TYR A 88 -20.32 -18.54 0.76
C TYR A 88 -19.50 -18.36 2.04
N GLN A 89 -18.24 -18.77 1.97
CA GLN A 89 -17.24 -18.50 2.99
C GLN A 89 -16.30 -17.44 2.45
N VAL A 90 -16.07 -16.40 3.25
CA VAL A 90 -15.12 -15.33 2.94
C VAL A 90 -13.97 -15.43 3.91
N LYS A 91 -12.75 -15.48 3.39
CA LYS A 91 -11.52 -15.51 4.17
C LYS A 91 -10.58 -14.41 3.71
N LEU A 92 -10.11 -13.61 4.65
CA LEU A 92 -9.00 -12.69 4.42
C LEU A 92 -7.69 -13.47 4.62
N LEU A 93 -6.84 -13.47 3.60
CA LEU A 93 -5.49 -14.04 3.64
C LEU A 93 -4.48 -12.91 3.74
N GLY A 94 -3.56 -13.00 4.70
CA GLY A 94 -2.49 -12.01 4.88
C GLY A 94 -2.96 -10.62 5.32
N GLY A 95 -4.18 -10.51 5.86
CA GLY A 95 -4.65 -9.29 6.52
C GLY A 95 -4.12 -9.19 7.95
N ARG A 96 -4.11 -7.97 8.50
CA ARG A 96 -3.93 -7.76 9.94
C ARG A 96 -5.05 -8.49 10.69
N ASP A 97 -4.71 -9.24 11.73
CA ASP A 97 -5.71 -9.60 12.74
C ASP A 97 -6.25 -8.30 13.32
N THR A 98 -7.55 -8.06 13.13
CA THR A 98 -8.29 -6.94 13.73
C THR A 98 -8.56 -7.21 15.19
#